data_AF-A0A949RZP8-F1
#
_entry.id   AF-A0A949RZP8-F1
#
_cell.length_a   1.000
_cell.length_b   1.000
_cell.length_c   1.000
_cell.angle_alpha   90.00
_cell.angle_beta   90.00
_cell.angle_gamma   90.00
#
_symmetry.space_group_name_H-M   'P 1'
#
loop_
_entity.id
_entity.type
_entity.pdbx_description
1 polymer ?
#
loop_
_entity_poly.entity_id
_entity_poly.type
_entity_poly.pdbx_seq_one_letter_code
_entity_poly.pdbx_strand_id
1 'polypeptide(L)'
;MSLKSLDPRITREELPDVPDNTPLKDIHHWNTFEVFHQSKTGGHHIHVGSLHAPNAEMALILAKEQYARRYNCVNLWVVKTSDILASKKEDEEIFETTPEKLYREASGYKVMEKINKFKNERKKG
;
A
#
# COMPACT_ATOMS: atom_id res chain seq x y z
N MET A 1 -0.29 22.82 -43.07
CA MET A 1 0.51 24.04 -42.88
C MET A 1 1.09 23.97 -41.46
N SER A 2 2.26 24.56 -41.21
CA SER A 2 2.99 24.46 -39.94
C SER A 2 2.84 25.76 -39.14
N LEU A 3 2.67 25.61 -37.83
CA LEU A 3 2.40 26.70 -36.90
C LEU A 3 3.53 27.73 -36.88
N LYS A 4 3.24 28.93 -37.37
CA LYS A 4 4.15 30.08 -37.27
C LYS A 4 3.99 30.76 -35.92
N SER A 5 4.91 30.47 -35.00
CA SER A 5 4.98 31.09 -33.67
C SER A 5 6.05 32.19 -33.61
N LEU A 6 5.83 33.18 -32.74
CA LEU A 6 6.81 34.21 -32.39
C LEU A 6 7.99 33.65 -31.57
N ASP A 7 7.81 32.48 -30.95
CA ASP A 7 8.91 31.76 -30.29
C ASP A 7 9.65 30.87 -31.31
N PRO A 8 10.95 31.11 -31.57
CA PRO A 8 11.73 30.32 -32.52
C PRO A 8 11.94 28.85 -32.10
N ARG A 9 11.67 28.48 -30.84
CA ARG A 9 11.62 27.07 -30.43
C ARG A 9 10.38 26.38 -30.98
N ILE A 10 9.22 27.03 -30.90
CA ILE A 10 7.95 26.46 -31.36
C ILE A 10 7.95 26.30 -32.88
N THR A 11 8.49 27.26 -33.62
CA THR A 11 8.61 27.19 -35.09
C THR A 11 9.59 26.09 -35.54
N ARG A 12 10.54 25.69 -34.71
CA ARG A 12 11.49 24.59 -34.99
C ARG A 12 10.87 23.20 -34.81
N GLU A 13 9.86 23.08 -33.96
CA GLU A 13 9.15 21.83 -33.71
C GLU A 13 8.18 21.45 -34.85
N GLU A 14 8.03 22.31 -35.88
CA GLU A 14 7.18 22.09 -37.06
C GLU A 14 5.77 21.57 -36.74
N LEU A 15 5.20 22.04 -35.62
CA LEU A 15 3.91 21.56 -35.15
C LEU A 15 2.80 21.87 -36.18
N PRO A 16 1.82 20.97 -36.35
CA PRO A 16 0.69 21.23 -37.24
C PRO A 16 -0.13 22.44 -36.75
N ASP A 17 -0.60 23.27 -37.69
CA ASP A 17 -1.47 24.43 -37.39
C ASP A 17 -2.79 24.03 -36.71
N VAL A 18 -3.23 22.80 -36.95
CA VAL A 18 -4.45 22.24 -36.38
C VAL A 18 -4.04 21.33 -35.22
N PRO A 19 -4.55 21.54 -33.99
CA PRO A 19 -4.27 20.65 -32.88
C PRO A 19 -4.73 19.24 -33.26
N ASP A 20 -3.82 18.28 -33.15
CA ASP A 20 -4.14 16.89 -33.32
C ASP A 20 -5.03 16.45 -32.15
N ASN A 21 -6.30 16.22 -32.45
CA ASN A 21 -7.28 15.69 -31.49
C ASN A 21 -7.28 14.16 -31.45
N THR A 22 -6.30 13.50 -32.08
CA THR A 22 -6.13 12.06 -31.83
C THR A 22 -5.89 11.86 -30.34
N PRO A 23 -6.58 10.87 -29.71
CA PRO A 23 -6.26 10.51 -28.35
C PRO A 23 -4.78 10.16 -28.31
N LEU A 24 -4.03 10.86 -27.45
CA LEU A 24 -2.61 10.64 -27.26
C LEU A 24 -2.38 9.13 -27.16
N LYS A 25 -1.55 8.61 -28.07
CA LYS A 25 -1.16 7.20 -28.09
C LYS A 25 -0.67 6.88 -26.69
N ASP A 26 -1.22 5.83 -26.07
CA ASP A 26 -0.86 5.40 -24.70
C ASP A 26 0.66 5.39 -24.56
N ILE A 27 1.18 6.44 -23.94
CA ILE A 27 2.60 6.69 -23.74
C ILE A 27 3.04 5.74 -22.63
N HIS A 28 3.22 4.45 -22.97
CA HIS A 28 3.76 3.38 -22.13
C HIS A 28 3.66 3.70 -20.63
N HIS A 29 2.43 3.89 -20.12
CA HIS A 29 2.25 4.28 -18.73
C HIS A 29 2.80 3.13 -17.89
N TRP A 30 3.91 3.40 -17.17
CA TRP A 30 4.44 2.44 -16.22
C TRP A 30 3.37 2.12 -15.20
N ASN A 31 3.28 0.84 -14.82
CA ASN A 31 2.30 0.40 -13.85
C ASN A 31 2.62 1.03 -12.50
N THR A 32 1.58 1.42 -11.76
CA THR A 32 1.71 1.87 -10.38
C THR A 32 1.83 0.66 -9.46
N PHE A 33 2.76 0.74 -8.51
CA PHE A 33 3.00 -0.27 -7.49
C PHE A 33 2.95 0.37 -6.11
N GLU A 34 2.30 -0.30 -5.17
CA GLU A 34 2.35 0.01 -3.76
C GLU A 34 3.52 -0.72 -3.09
N VAL A 35 4.25 -0.01 -2.23
CA VAL A 35 5.46 -0.51 -1.57
C VAL A 35 5.20 -0.66 -0.07
N PHE A 36 5.58 -1.81 0.47
CA PHE A 36 5.51 -2.09 1.90
C PHE A 36 6.89 -2.48 2.43
N HIS A 37 7.31 -1.88 3.55
CA HIS A 37 8.61 -2.15 4.15
C HIS A 37 8.50 -2.82 5.51
N GLN A 38 9.45 -3.70 5.82
CA GLN A 38 9.63 -4.27 7.15
C GLN A 38 10.94 -3.72 7.75
N SER A 39 10.84 -3.08 8.92
CA SER A 39 12.00 -2.43 9.54
C SER A 39 12.86 -3.36 10.41
N LYS A 40 12.27 -4.43 10.97
CA LYS A 40 12.92 -5.40 11.85
C LYS A 40 12.41 -6.81 11.57
N THR A 41 13.27 -7.81 11.73
CA THR A 41 12.91 -9.23 11.58
C THR A 41 11.75 -9.58 12.52
N GLY A 42 10.69 -10.18 11.96
CA GLY A 42 9.48 -10.55 12.69
C GLY A 42 8.46 -9.42 12.88
N GLY A 43 8.75 -8.19 12.44
CA GLY A 43 7.78 -7.09 12.43
C GLY A 43 6.76 -7.20 11.28
N HIS A 44 5.75 -6.34 11.29
CA HIS A 44 4.78 -6.26 10.18
C HIS A 44 5.32 -5.39 9.04
N HIS A 45 4.87 -5.67 7.81
CA HIS A 45 5.12 -4.79 6.67
C HIS A 45 4.18 -3.58 6.77
N ILE A 46 4.71 -2.39 6.56
CA ILE A 46 3.97 -1.12 6.62
C ILE A 46 4.04 -0.48 5.24
N HIS A 47 2.91 0.03 4.74
CA HIS A 47 2.87 0.78 3.48
C HIS A 47 3.67 2.08 3.61
N VAL A 48 4.55 2.34 2.65
CA VAL A 48 5.42 3.54 2.65
C VAL A 48 5.17 4.48 1.48
N GLY A 49 4.40 4.03 0.48
CA GLY A 49 4.02 4.83 -0.66
C GLY A 49 3.95 4.04 -1.96
N SER A 50 3.79 4.77 -3.06
CA SER A 50 3.62 4.24 -4.40
C SER A 50 4.76 4.64 -5.33
N LEU A 51 5.07 3.81 -6.33
CA LEU A 51 6.01 4.14 -7.41
C LEU A 51 5.51 3.63 -8.77
N HIS A 52 6.12 4.10 -9.85
CA HIS A 52 5.83 3.63 -11.20
C HIS A 52 6.98 2.79 -11.74
N ALA A 53 6.67 1.61 -12.27
CA ALA A 53 7.67 0.73 -12.88
C ALA A 53 7.08 -0.09 -14.04
N PRO A 54 7.92 -0.54 -14.99
CA PRO A 54 7.45 -1.39 -16.09
C PRO A 54 7.03 -2.78 -15.62
N ASN A 55 7.68 -3.34 -14.59
CA ASN A 55 7.40 -4.67 -14.05
C ASN A 55 7.75 -4.77 -12.56
N ALA A 56 7.41 -5.90 -11.92
CA ALA A 56 7.60 -6.08 -10.48
C ALA A 56 9.07 -6.14 -10.04
N GLU A 57 9.96 -6.71 -10.86
CA GLU A 57 11.40 -6.75 -10.55
C GLU A 57 12.00 -5.35 -10.51
N MET A 58 11.69 -4.53 -11.51
CA MET A 58 12.12 -3.13 -11.55
C MET A 58 11.49 -2.32 -10.41
N ALA A 59 10.22 -2.59 -10.08
CA ALA A 59 9.55 -1.96 -8.94
C ALA A 59 10.30 -2.22 -7.63
N LEU A 60 10.79 -3.45 -7.41
CA LEU A 60 11.53 -3.80 -6.20
C LEU A 60 12.87 -3.06 -6.10
N ILE A 61 13.60 -2.94 -7.22
CA ILE A 61 14.87 -2.20 -7.29
C ILE A 61 14.63 -0.73 -6.97
N LEU A 62 13.64 -0.09 -7.63
CA LEU A 62 13.30 1.31 -7.40
C LEU A 62 12.80 1.55 -5.97
N ALA A 63 11.98 0.64 -5.42
CA ALA A 63 11.50 0.70 -4.04
C ALA A 63 12.66 0.67 -3.04
N LYS A 64 13.66 -0.19 -3.27
CA LYS A 64 14.86 -0.26 -2.43
C LYS A 64 15.62 1.07 -2.42
N GLU A 65 15.83 1.67 -3.58
CA GLU A 65 16.55 2.95 -3.69
C GLU A 65 15.78 4.12 -3.08
N GLN A 66 14.45 4.14 -3.25
CA GLN A 66 13.61 5.25 -2.79
C GLN A 66 13.29 5.17 -1.28
N TYR A 67 12.98 3.97 -0.77
CA TYR A 67 12.43 3.81 0.58
C TYR A 67 13.36 3.12 1.59
N ALA A 68 14.37 2.36 1.12
CA ALA A 68 15.25 1.58 2.00
C ALA A 68 16.70 2.08 2.07
N ARG A 69 17.05 3.19 1.39
CA ARG A 69 18.44 3.65 1.27
C ARG A 69 19.10 4.10 2.58
N ARG A 70 18.34 4.72 3.50
CA ARG A 70 18.88 5.30 4.75
C ARG A 70 18.26 4.75 6.03
N TYR A 71 17.29 3.86 5.91
CA TYR A 71 16.54 3.31 7.03
C TYR A 71 16.83 1.83 7.17
N ASN A 72 16.79 1.31 8.39
CA ASN A 72 16.83 -0.13 8.64
C ASN A 72 15.62 -0.78 7.95
N CYS A 73 15.89 -1.55 6.91
CA CYS A 73 14.90 -2.30 6.15
C CYS A 73 15.43 -3.72 5.98
N VAL A 74 14.65 -4.69 6.44
CA VAL A 74 15.01 -6.12 6.36
C VAL A 74 14.26 -6.85 5.24
N ASN A 75 13.12 -6.32 4.80
CA ASN A 75 12.29 -6.89 3.74
C ASN A 75 11.43 -5.82 3.05
N LEU A 76 11.13 -6.01 1.77
CA LEU A 76 10.29 -5.17 0.94
C LEU A 76 9.31 -6.01 0.14
N TRP A 77 8.04 -5.59 0.13
CA TRP A 77 7.03 -6.09 -0.80
C TRP A 77 6.65 -4.99 -1.77
N VAL A 78 6.41 -5.39 -3.03
CA VAL A 78 5.84 -4.54 -4.06
C VAL A 78 4.65 -5.26 -4.68
N VAL A 79 3.54 -4.55 -4.83
CA VAL A 79 2.29 -5.10 -5.37
C VAL A 79 1.75 -4.09 -6.38
N LYS A 80 1.26 -4.56 -7.54
CA LYS A 80 0.60 -3.63 -8.48
C LYS A 80 -0.64 -3.06 -7.83
N THR A 81 -0.86 -1.75 -7.98
CA THR A 81 -2.05 -1.09 -7.41
C THR A 81 -3.34 -1.71 -7.97
N SER A 82 -3.32 -2.21 -9.22
CA SER A 82 -4.45 -2.92 -9.84
C SER A 82 -4.88 -4.20 -9.13
N ASP A 83 -3.97 -4.81 -8.35
CA ASP A 83 -4.18 -6.12 -7.73
C ASP A 83 -4.64 -5.97 -6.27
N ILE A 84 -4.74 -4.74 -5.76
CA ILE A 84 -5.18 -4.44 -4.40
C ILE A 84 -6.67 -4.13 -4.42
N LEU A 85 -7.46 -4.98 -3.76
CA LEU A 85 -8.85 -4.69 -3.44
C LEU A 85 -8.95 -4.04 -2.06
N ALA A 86 -9.56 -2.86 -2.02
CA ALA A 86 -9.90 -2.17 -0.78
C ALA A 86 -11.40 -2.28 -0.51
N SER A 87 -11.77 -2.53 0.75
CA SER A 87 -13.16 -2.37 1.20
C SER A 87 -13.54 -0.90 1.22
N LYS A 88 -14.84 -0.61 1.08
CA LYS A 88 -15.33 0.75 1.22
C LYS A 88 -15.63 1.05 2.69
N LYS A 89 -15.80 2.34 3.01
CA LYS A 89 -16.12 2.74 4.37
C LYS A 89 -17.51 2.25 4.80
N GLU A 90 -18.43 2.11 3.85
CA GLU A 90 -19.78 1.61 4.08
C GLU A 90 -19.80 0.11 4.42
N ASP A 91 -18.72 -0.62 4.13
CA ASP A 91 -18.58 -2.05 4.41
C ASP A 91 -18.10 -2.34 5.85
N GLU A 92 -18.07 -1.33 6.73
CA GLU A 92 -17.57 -1.44 8.11
C GLU A 92 -18.33 -2.50 8.92
N GLU A 93 -19.65 -2.64 8.68
CA GLU A 93 -20.52 -3.63 9.32
C GLU A 93 -20.05 -5.09 9.13
N ILE A 94 -19.32 -5.39 8.05
CA ILE A 94 -18.79 -6.75 7.77
C ILE A 94 -17.80 -7.19 8.86
N PHE A 95 -17.16 -6.24 9.54
CA PHE A 95 -16.14 -6.49 10.55
C PHE A 95 -16.70 -6.48 11.98
N GLU A 96 -18.00 -6.20 12.17
CA GLU A 96 -18.63 -6.24 13.48
C GLU A 96 -18.82 -7.69 13.97
N THR A 97 -18.38 -7.96 15.21
CA THR A 97 -18.58 -9.28 15.83
C THR A 97 -20.05 -9.46 16.20
N THR A 98 -20.72 -10.48 15.65
CA THR A 98 -22.09 -10.83 16.05
C THR A 98 -22.15 -11.11 17.57
N PRO A 99 -23.09 -10.50 18.33
CA PRO A 99 -23.14 -10.57 19.80
C PRO A 99 -23.25 -11.99 20.39
N GLU A 100 -23.66 -12.99 19.61
CA GLU A 100 -23.80 -14.38 20.06
C GLU A 100 -22.47 -15.17 20.15
N LYS A 101 -21.33 -14.62 19.70
CA LYS A 101 -20.04 -15.37 19.64
C LYS A 101 -18.97 -14.88 20.62
N LEU A 102 -19.39 -14.44 21.81
CA LEU A 102 -18.54 -14.04 22.94
C LEU A 102 -17.44 -15.05 23.34
N TYR A 103 -17.61 -16.34 23.00
CA TYR A 103 -16.60 -17.39 23.24
C TYR A 103 -15.31 -17.22 22.43
N ARG A 104 -15.30 -16.37 21.40
CA ARG A 104 -14.12 -16.09 20.56
C ARG A 104 -13.24 -14.97 21.12
N GLU A 105 -13.77 -14.19 22.06
CA GLU A 105 -13.02 -13.12 22.70
C GLU A 105 -12.31 -13.61 23.96
N ALA A 106 -11.11 -13.08 24.21
CA ALA A 106 -10.34 -13.38 25.42
C ALA A 106 -11.08 -13.00 26.71
N SER A 107 -12.02 -12.05 26.62
CA SER A 107 -12.93 -11.62 27.69
C SER A 107 -13.97 -12.67 28.08
N GLY A 108 -14.33 -13.59 27.17
CA GLY A 108 -15.32 -14.65 27.41
C GLY A 108 -14.81 -15.85 28.22
N TYR A 109 -13.48 -15.97 28.40
CA TYR A 109 -12.89 -17.03 29.21
C TYR A 109 -12.90 -16.64 30.70
N LYS A 110 -13.73 -17.31 31.51
CA LYS A 110 -13.69 -17.29 33.00
C LYS A 110 -12.39 -17.86 33.61
N VAL A 111 -11.31 -17.91 32.84
CA VAL A 111 -10.01 -18.40 33.26
C VAL A 111 -9.41 -17.46 34.32
N MET A 112 -9.69 -16.14 34.25
CA MET A 112 -9.21 -15.20 35.26
C MET A 112 -9.81 -15.41 36.66
N GLU A 113 -11.09 -15.80 36.77
CA GLU A 113 -11.68 -16.13 38.08
C GLU A 113 -11.01 -17.37 38.71
N LYS A 114 -10.75 -18.40 37.91
CA LYS A 114 -10.03 -19.61 38.36
C LYS A 114 -8.60 -19.30 38.78
N ILE A 115 -7.88 -18.48 38.02
CA ILE A 115 -6.50 -18.06 38.35
C ILE A 115 -6.48 -17.26 39.66
N ASN A 116 -7.41 -16.32 39.84
CA ASN A 116 -7.48 -15.50 41.05
C ASN A 116 -7.85 -16.31 42.30
N LYS A 117 -8.79 -17.26 42.16
CA LYS A 117 -9.15 -18.18 43.26
C LYS A 117 -7.96 -19.04 43.68
N PHE A 118 -7.25 -19.63 42.71
CA PHE A 118 -6.05 -20.42 42.97
C PHE A 118 -4.93 -19.60 43.65
N LYS A 119 -4.71 -18.35 43.23
CA LYS A 119 -3.73 -17.45 43.85
C LYS A 119 -4.10 -17.07 45.29
N ASN A 120 -5.38 -16.91 45.58
CA ASN A 120 -5.86 -16.56 46.93
C ASN A 120 -5.79 -17.75 47.90
N GLU A 121 -6.02 -18.97 47.43
CA GLU A 121 -5.87 -20.19 48.23
C GLU A 121 -4.41 -20.44 48.65
N ARG A 122 -3.44 -20.13 47.77
CA ARG A 122 -2.00 -20.27 48.08
C ARG A 122 -1.41 -19.14 48.92
N LYS A 123 -2.11 -18.02 49.08
CA LYS A 123 -1.70 -16.91 49.98
C LYS A 123 -2.21 -17.09 51.43
N LYS A 124 -3.13 -18.03 51.66
CA LYS A 124 -3.77 -18.28 52.96
C LYS A 124 -3.20 -19.49 53.72
N GLY A 125 -2.29 -20.25 53.11
CA GLY A 125 -1.49 -21.30 53.77
C GLY A 125 -0.04 -20.87 53.81
#